data_AF-A0A132MN68-F1
#
_entry.id   AF-A0A132MN68-F1
#
_cell.length_a   1.000
_cell.length_b   1.000
_cell.length_c   1.000
_cell.angle_alpha   90.00
_cell.angle_beta   90.00
_cell.angle_gamma   90.00
#
_symmetry.space_group_name_H-M   'P 1'
#
loop_
_entity.id
_entity.type
_entity.pdbx_description
1 polymer ?
#
loop_
_entity_poly.entity_id
_entity_poly.type
_entity_poly.pdbx_seq_one_letter_code
_entity_poly.pdbx_strand_id
1 'polypeptide(L)' 'MEVKICVQHAARELVLECDQSPDEIERIVSEALAGKTNLLTLEDNRGRRVLVPADRLAFVEIGEQIERRVGFGAM' A
#
# COMPACT_ATOMS: atom_id res chain seq x y z
N MET A 1 5.22 0.13 -6.67
CA MET A 1 5.53 -0.02 -5.24
C MET A 1 4.78 -1.22 -4.68
N GLU A 2 5.35 -2.03 -3.78
CA GLU A 2 4.59 -3.06 -3.05
C GLU A 2 4.05 -2.50 -1.73
N VAL A 3 2.78 -2.76 -1.44
CA VAL A 3 2.12 -2.41 -0.17
C VAL A 3 1.52 -3.69 0.42
N LYS A 4 1.92 -4.05 1.64
CA LYS A 4 1.32 -5.15 2.38
C LYS A 4 0.42 -4.65 3.49
N ILE A 5 -0.75 -5.25 3.61
CA ILE A 5 -1.75 -4.89 4.62
C ILE A 5 -2.11 -6.14 5.40
N CYS A 6 -1.98 -6.07 6.72
CA CYS A 6 -2.52 -7.07 7.62
C CYS A 6 -3.76 -6.53 8.29
N VAL A 7 -4.82 -7.33 8.27
CA VAL A 7 -6.11 -7.02 8.88
C VAL A 7 -6.29 -7.92 10.09
N GLN A 8 -6.72 -7.34 11.20
CA GLN A 8 -7.04 -8.09 12.42
C GLN A 8 -8.06 -9.18 12.11
N HIS A 9 -7.81 -10.38 12.63
CA HIS A 9 -8.64 -11.58 12.43
C HIS A 9 -8.71 -12.09 10.98
N ALA A 10 -7.88 -11.60 10.05
CA ALA A 10 -7.73 -12.19 8.74
C ALA A 10 -6.66 -13.29 8.75
N ALA A 11 -6.91 -14.40 8.05
CA ALA A 11 -5.97 -15.52 7.94
C ALA A 11 -4.82 -15.27 6.94
N ARG A 12 -4.89 -14.18 6.17
CA ARG A 12 -3.92 -13.83 5.13
C ARG A 12 -3.71 -12.33 5.04
N GLU A 13 -2.51 -11.95 4.64
CA GLU A 13 -2.16 -10.58 4.28
C GLU A 13 -2.66 -10.24 2.87
N LEU A 14 -2.91 -8.94 2.64
CA LEU A 14 -3.20 -8.40 1.32
C LEU A 14 -1.93 -7.75 0.78
N VAL A 15 -1.51 -8.14 -0.43
CA VAL A 15 -0.37 -7.54 -1.12
C VAL A 15 -0.87 -6.83 -2.37
N LEU A 16 -0.54 -5.55 -2.49
CA LEU A 16 -0.94 -4.68 -3.58
C LEU A 16 0.29 -4.09 -4.25
N GLU A 17 0.26 -4.00 -5.57
CA GLU A 17 1.25 -3.24 -6.32
C GLU A 17 0.63 -1.90 -6.70
N CYS A 18 1.04 -0.83 -6.05
CA CYS A 18 0.53 0.53 -6.23
C CYS A 18 1.50 1.36 -7.08
N ASP A 19 0.98 2.28 -7.91
CA ASP A 19 1.78 3.21 -8.71
C ASP A 19 2.04 4.54 -7.97
N GLN A 20 1.33 4.78 -6.86
CA GLN A 20 1.54 5.92 -5.98
C GLN A 20 2.92 5.85 -5.32
N SER A 21 3.44 7.03 -5.00
CA SER A 21 4.69 7.18 -4.24
C SER A 21 4.52 6.73 -2.78
N PRO A 22 5.60 6.33 -2.09
CA PRO A 22 5.52 5.94 -0.68
C PRO A 22 4.92 7.04 0.21
N ASP A 23 5.27 8.31 0.00
CA ASP A 23 4.72 9.45 0.75
C ASP A 23 3.21 9.61 0.56
N GLU A 24 2.70 9.38 -0.65
CA GLU A 24 1.27 9.41 -0.93
C GLU A 24 0.53 8.28 -0.22
N ILE A 25 1.08 7.06 -0.25
CA ILE A 25 0.50 5.91 0.46
C ILE A 25 0.49 6.17 1.97
N GLU A 26 1.60 6.64 2.54
CA GLU A 26 1.70 6.96 3.97
C GLU A 26 0.64 7.99 4.39
N ARG A 27 0.45 9.03 3.56
CA ARG A 27 -0.57 10.05 3.80
C ARG A 27 -1.97 9.46 3.77
N ILE A 28 -2.32 8.65 2.76
CA ILE A 28 -3.63 8.01 2.66
C ILE A 28 -3.90 7.12 3.88
N VAL A 29 -2.92 6.33 4.30
CA VAL A 29 -3.00 5.48 5.49
C VAL A 29 -3.21 6.32 6.75
N SER A 30 -2.43 7.39 6.91
CA SER A 30 -2.53 8.30 8.06
C SER A 30 -3.87 9.01 8.13
N GLU A 31 -4.43 9.44 6.99
CA GLU A 31 -5.75 10.08 6.93
C GLU A 31 -6.87 9.11 7.32
N ALA A 32 -6.78 7.84 6.90
CA ALA A 32 -7.72 6.80 7.30
C ALA A 32 -7.64 6.49 8.81
N LEU A 33 -6.42 6.35 9.35
CA LEU A 33 -6.21 6.08 10.78
C LEU A 33 -6.56 7.28 11.68
N ALA A 34 -6.43 8.50 11.18
CA ALA A 34 -6.87 9.72 11.88
C ALA A 34 -8.40 9.87 11.94
N GLY A 35 -9.16 8.92 11.37
CA GLY A 35 -10.63 8.95 11.37
C GLY A 35 -11.23 9.96 10.41
N LYS A 36 -10.45 10.51 9.45
CA LYS A 36 -11.01 11.33 8.37
C LYS A 36 -11.83 10.48 7.41
N THR A 37 -11.48 9.21 7.27
CA THR A 37 -12.23 8.19 6.53
C THR A 37 -12.34 6.92 7.38
N ASN A 38 -13.46 6.20 7.27
CA ASN A 38 -13.64 4.91 7.95
C ASN A 38 -12.95 3.75 7.21
N LEU A 39 -12.53 3.99 5.95
CA LEU A 39 -11.95 2.99 5.07
C LEU A 39 -10.60 3.50 4.55
N LEU A 40 -9.58 2.66 4.64
CA LEU A 40 -8.38 2.75 3.82
C LEU A 40 -8.73 2.24 2.42
N THR A 41 -8.60 3.10 1.42
CA THR A 41 -8.85 2.74 0.02
C THR A 41 -7.54 2.86 -0.75
N LEU A 42 -7.11 1.76 -1.35
CA LEU A 42 -5.94 1.72 -2.22
C LEU A 42 -6.33 1.17 -3.59
N GLU A 43 -5.73 1.73 -4.62
CA GLU A 43 -5.86 1.24 -5.99
C GLU A 43 -4.51 0.65 -6.41
N ASP A 44 -4.55 -0.55 -7.00
CA ASP A 44 -3.37 -1.16 -7.57
C ASP A 44 -3.19 -0.80 -9.06
N ASN A 45 -2.02 -1.12 -9.60
CA ASN A 45 -1.64 -0.87 -11.00
C ASN A 45 -2.52 -1.62 -12.03
N ARG A 46 -3.40 -2.54 -11.59
CA ARG A 46 -4.35 -3.26 -12.45
C ARG A 46 -5.73 -2.62 -12.42
N GLY A 47 -5.90 -1.48 -11.75
CA GLY A 47 -7.17 -0.80 -11.56
C GLY A 47 -8.10 -1.48 -10.56
N ARG A 48 -7.59 -2.44 -9.77
CA ARG A 48 -8.38 -3.05 -8.68
C ARG A 48 -8.30 -2.13 -7.47
N ARG A 49 -9.47 -1.69 -7.02
CA ARG A 49 -9.63 -0.94 -5.77
C ARG A 49 -9.90 -1.88 -4.60
N VAL A 50 -9.12 -1.73 -3.54
CA VAL A 50 -9.22 -2.48 -2.30
C VAL A 50 -9.58 -1.53 -1.18
N LEU A 51 -10.65 -1.87 -0.46
CA LEU A 51 -11.16 -1.09 0.65
C LEU A 51 -11.04 -1.92 1.93
N VAL A 52 -10.40 -1.36 2.95
CA VAL A 52 -10.15 -2.01 4.23
C VAL A 52 -10.63 -1.09 5.35
N PRO A 53 -11.45 -1.58 6.31
CA PRO A 53 -11.81 -0.79 7.48
C PRO A 53 -10.58 -0.36 8.28
N ALA A 54 -10.45 0.95 8.53
CA ALA A 54 -9.26 1.51 9.18
C ALA A 54 -9.09 1.00 10.62
N ASP A 55 -10.21 0.77 11.31
CA ASP A 55 -10.29 0.24 12.68
C ASP A 55 -9.82 -1.22 12.80
N ARG A 56 -9.73 -1.95 11.68
CA ARG A 56 -9.30 -3.36 11.64
C ARG A 56 -7.88 -3.54 11.13
N LEU A 57 -7.15 -2.46 10.85
CA LEU A 57 -5.76 -2.57 10.42
C LEU A 57 -4.90 -3.08 11.58
N ALA A 58 -4.11 -4.11 11.33
CA ALA A 58 -3.08 -4.58 12.26
C ALA A 58 -1.75 -3.87 11.97
N PHE A 59 -1.33 -3.86 10.70
CA PHE A 59 -0.21 -3.06 10.22
C PHE A 59 -0.34 -2.81 8.72
N VAL A 60 0.37 -1.79 8.23
CA VAL A 60 0.60 -1.53 6.81
C VAL A 60 2.10 -1.41 6.60
N GLU A 61 2.65 -2.22 5.70
CA GLU A 61 4.03 -2.14 5.24
C GLU A 61 4.05 -1.48 3.87
N ILE A 62 4.79 -0.38 3.75
CA ILE A 62 5.04 0.30 2.48
C ILE A 62 6.45 -0.12 2.06
N GLY A 63 6.54 -0.86 0.96
CA GLY A 63 7.82 -1.30 0.44
C GLY A 63 8.70 -0.14 0.00
N GLU A 64 9.93 -0.44 -0.39
CA GLU A 64 10.78 0.53 -1.08
C GLU A 64 10.49 0.54 -2.57
N GLN A 65 10.59 1.73 -3.19
CA GLN A 65 10.44 1.86 -4.63
C GLN A 65 11.70 1.26 -5.24
N ILE A 66 11.63 0.00 -5.67
CA ILE A 66 12.75 -0.64 -6.35
C ILE A 66 12.90 0.03 -7.72
N GLU A 67 13.70 1.11 -7.77
CA GLU A 67 14.25 1.60 -9.02
C GLU A 67 15.16 0.50 -9.56
N ARG A 68 14.63 -0.33 -10.45
CA ARG A 68 15.45 -1.29 -11.20
C ARG A 68 16.43 -0.45 -12.05
N ARG A 69 17.64 -0.20 -11.52
CA ARG A 69 18.75 0.32 -12.32
C ARG A 69 19.05 -0.72 -13.40
N VAL A 70 18.57 -0.47 -14.61
CA VAL A 70 19.03 -1.19 -15.79
C VAL A 70 20.51 -0.83 -15.99
N GLY A 71 21.40 -1.70 -15.54
CA GLY A 71 22.83 -1.60 -15.78
C GLY A 71 23.13 -1.95 -17.24
N PHE A 72 22.96 -0.99 -18.14
CA PHE A 72 23.64 -1.07 -19.44
C PHE A 72 25.10 -0.71 -19.21
N GLY A 73 25.86 -1.69 -18.72
CA GLY A 73 27.31 -1.68 -18.74
C GLY A 73 27.79 -1.66 -20.20
N ALA A 74 28.78 -0.80 -20.44
CA ALA A 74 29.42 -0.52 -21.70
C ALA A 74 29.78 -1.75 -22.56
N MET A 75 29.63 -1.58 -23.88
CA MET A 75 30.67 -1.92 -24.85
C MET A 75 30.91 -0.71 -25.74
#